data_AF-A0A6F8EHU9-F1
#
_entry.id   AF-A0A6F8EHU9-F1
#
_cell.length_a   1.000
_cell.length_b   1.000
_cell.length_c   1.000
_cell.angle_alpha   90.00
_cell.angle_beta   90.00
_cell.angle_gamma   90.00
#
_symmetry.space_group_name_H-M   'P 1'
#
loop_
_entity.id
_entity.type
_entity.pdbx_description
1 polymer ?
#
loop_
_entity_poly.entity_id
_entity_poly.type
_entity_poly.pdbx_seq_one_letter_code
_entity_poly.pdbx_strand_id
1 'polypeptide(L)' 'MPYRLEKDFQDLITNNSNIQKDICSVLEMDYKDFKLLREDTYINGITADFTLFERNKVRAIMALQQTSRFLKEIKLEPL' A
#
# COMPACT_ATOMS: atom_id res chain seq x y z
N MET A 1 3.79 18.75 4.87
CA MET A 1 2.47 18.08 4.85
C MET A 1 2.68 16.62 4.42
N PRO A 2 3.01 15.71 5.36
CA PRO A 2 3.24 14.29 5.05
C PRO A 2 2.01 13.61 4.40
N TYR A 3 0.80 14.02 4.80
CA TYR A 3 -0.48 13.54 4.27
C TYR A 3 -0.65 13.63 2.75
N ARG A 4 -0.01 14.59 2.06
CA ARG A 4 -0.14 14.67 0.60
C ARG A 4 0.55 13.49 -0.08
N LEU A 5 1.76 13.14 0.35
CA LEU A 5 2.52 12.10 -0.34
C LEU A 5 1.90 10.71 -0.17
N GLU A 6 1.43 10.41 1.04
CA GLU A 6 0.76 9.13 1.31
C GLU A 6 -0.53 8.99 0.50
N LYS A 7 -1.35 10.05 0.47
CA LYS A 7 -2.56 10.08 -0.35
C LYS A 7 -2.25 9.98 -1.85
N ASP A 8 -1.25 10.71 -2.34
CA ASP A 8 -0.81 10.66 -3.73
C ASP A 8 -0.36 9.23 -4.10
N PHE A 9 0.32 8.54 -3.18
CA PHE A 9 0.75 7.16 -3.37
C PHE A 9 -0.44 6.18 -3.33
N GLN A 10 -1.39 6.40 -2.42
CA GLN A 10 -2.62 5.61 -2.38
C GLN A 10 -3.42 5.78 -3.68
N ASP A 11 -3.54 7.01 -4.17
CA ASP A 11 -4.21 7.34 -5.43
C ASP A 11 -3.48 6.71 -6.62
N LEU A 12 -2.14 6.68 -6.61
CA LEU A 12 -1.34 6.01 -7.65
C LEU A 12 -1.64 4.51 -7.72
N ILE A 13 -1.65 3.81 -6.57
CA ILE A 13 -1.97 2.37 -6.52
C ILE A 13 -3.41 2.13 -6.98
N THR A 14 -4.35 2.98 -6.54
CA THR A 14 -5.79 2.81 -6.81
C THR A 14 -6.16 3.05 -8.27
N ASN A 15 -5.47 3.98 -8.93
CA ASN A 15 -5.79 4.37 -10.31
C ASN A 15 -4.96 3.63 -11.36
N ASN A 16 -3.95 2.85 -10.96
CA ASN A 16 -3.07 2.13 -11.88
C ASN A 16 -3.30 0.62 -11.83
N SER A 17 -3.98 0.10 -12.86
CA SER A 17 -4.29 -1.33 -12.97
C SER A 17 -3.06 -2.23 -13.13
N ASN A 18 -1.94 -1.72 -13.66
CA ASN A 18 -0.70 -2.50 -13.76
C ASN A 18 -0.10 -2.73 -12.37
N ILE A 19 -0.06 -1.68 -11.53
CA ILE A 19 0.41 -1.81 -10.14
C ILE A 19 -0.47 -2.81 -9.37
N GLN A 20 -1.79 -2.74 -9.55
CA GLN A 20 -2.70 -3.69 -8.89
C GLN A 20 -2.49 -5.13 -9.36
N LYS A 21 -2.24 -5.34 -10.67
CA LYS A 21 -1.89 -6.67 -11.21
C LYS A 21 -0.56 -7.17 -10.66
N ASP A 22 0.43 -6.31 -10.54
CA ASP A 22 1.74 -6.68 -9.97
C ASP A 22 1.59 -7.08 -8.50
N ILE A 23 0.80 -6.34 -7.71
CA ILE A 23 0.45 -6.70 -6.33
C ILE A 23 -0.26 -8.06 -6.28
N CYS A 24 -1.26 -8.28 -7.15
CA CYS A 24 -1.96 -9.56 -7.22
C CYS A 24 -1.02 -10.71 -7.57
N SER A 25 -0.08 -10.49 -8.50
CA SER A 25 0.92 -11.47 -8.90
C SER A 25 1.82 -11.86 -7.72
N VAL A 26 2.34 -10.88 -6.97
CA VAL A 26 3.18 -11.12 -5.79
C VAL A 26 2.43 -11.87 -4.68
N LEU A 27 1.14 -11.61 -4.52
CA LEU A 27 0.30 -12.24 -3.50
C LEU A 27 -0.39 -13.53 -3.97
N GLU A 28 -0.09 -14.00 -5.18
CA GLU A 28 -0.72 -15.16 -5.81
C GLU A 28 -2.25 -15.08 -5.75
N MET A 29 -2.78 -13.94 -6.23
CA MET A 29 -4.21 -13.63 -6.31
C MET A 29 -4.66 -13.49 -7.76
N ASP A 30 -5.88 -13.93 -8.06
CA ASP A 30 -6.51 -13.70 -9.36
C ASP A 30 -7.06 -12.27 -9.46
N TYR A 31 -6.50 -11.49 -10.38
CA TYR A 31 -6.93 -10.11 -10.64
C TYR A 31 -8.39 -10.01 -11.08
N LYS A 32 -9.00 -11.05 -11.65
CA LYS A 32 -10.42 -11.02 -12.07
C LYS A 32 -11.38 -10.91 -10.90
N ASP A 33 -11.05 -11.56 -9.79
CA ASP A 33 -11.86 -11.58 -8.57
C ASP A 33 -11.31 -10.62 -7.50
N PHE A 34 -10.39 -9.74 -7.89
CA PHE A 34 -9.69 -8.81 -7.01
C PHE A 34 -10.52 -7.57 -6.71
N LYS A 35 -10.50 -7.15 -5.44
CA LYS A 35 -11.01 -5.85 -5.01
C LYS A 35 -10.05 -5.22 -4.01
N LEU A 36 -9.75 -3.94 -4.24
CA LEU A 36 -8.97 -3.10 -3.34
C LEU A 36 -9.92 -2.13 -2.62
N LEU A 37 -9.94 -2.15 -1.29
CA LEU A 37 -10.66 -1.18 -0.47
C LEU A 37 -9.65 -0.27 0.24
N ARG A 38 -9.88 1.04 0.20
CA ARG A 38 -9.00 2.03 0.85
C ARG A 38 -9.51 2.41 2.22
N GLU A 39 -8.60 2.78 3.12
CA GLU A 39 -8.91 3.36 4.43
C GLU A 39 -9.96 2.54 5.20
N ASP A 40 -9.78 1.22 5.20
CA ASP A 40 -10.73 0.27 5.78
C ASP A 40 -10.54 0.18 7.30
N THR A 41 -11.58 0.51 8.06
CA THR A 41 -11.51 0.58 9.52
C THR A 41 -12.11 -0.68 10.14
N TYR A 42 -11.27 -1.42 10.86
CA TYR A 42 -11.64 -2.67 11.51
C TYR A 42 -12.33 -2.41 12.86
N ILE A 43 -13.01 -3.44 13.39
CA ILE A 43 -13.80 -3.35 14.63
C ILE A 43 -13.01 -2.87 15.86
N ASN A 44 -11.68 -3.05 15.85
CA ASN A 44 -10.79 -2.60 16.91
C ASN A 44 -10.30 -1.14 16.74
N GLY A 45 -10.79 -0.43 15.72
CA GLY A 45 -10.45 0.96 15.43
C GLY A 45 -9.14 1.14 14.64
N ILE A 46 -8.48 0.07 14.22
CA ILE A 46 -7.31 0.17 13.31
C ILE A 46 -7.82 0.41 11.89
N THR A 47 -7.29 1.45 11.24
CA THR A 47 -7.53 1.74 9.83
C THR A 47 -6.35 1.26 9.00
N ALA A 48 -6.62 0.40 8.02
CA ALA A 48 -5.64 -0.02 7.03
C ALA A 48 -5.68 0.91 5.81
N ASP A 49 -4.51 1.21 5.23
CA ASP A 49 -4.46 1.95 3.96
C ASP A 49 -5.16 1.17 2.86
N PHE A 50 -4.93 -0.15 2.81
CA PHE A 50 -5.64 -1.03 1.91
C PHE A 50 -6.04 -2.36 2.53
N THR A 51 -7.26 -2.80 2.23
CA THR A 51 -7.71 -4.19 2.39
C THR A 51 -7.91 -4.80 1.01
N LEU A 52 -7.28 -5.95 0.78
CA LEU A 52 -7.29 -6.65 -0.50
C LEU A 52 -8.18 -7.87 -0.37
N PHE A 53 -9.11 -8.01 -1.31
CA PHE A 53 -10.05 -9.11 -1.37
C PHE A 53 -9.81 -9.93 -2.63
N GLU A 54 -10.03 -11.23 -2.49
CA GLU A 54 -10.25 -12.15 -3.61
C GLU A 54 -11.49 -12.97 -3.29
N ARG A 55 -12.45 -13.04 -4.22
CA ARG A 55 -13.70 -13.80 -4.05
C ARG A 55 -14.43 -13.44 -2.73
N ASN A 56 -14.51 -12.14 -2.43
CA ASN A 56 -15.11 -11.57 -1.22
C ASN A 56 -14.49 -12.01 0.11
N LYS A 57 -13.27 -12.56 0.11
CA LYS A 57 -12.50 -12.86 1.31
C LYS A 57 -11.29 -11.94 1.41
N VAL A 58 -11.00 -11.46 2.61
CA VAL A 58 -9.77 -10.71 2.88
C VAL A 58 -8.59 -11.64 2.65
N ARG A 59 -7.67 -11.24 1.77
CA ARG A 59 -6.42 -11.96 1.48
C ARG A 59 -5.21 -11.26 2.08
N ALA A 60 -5.21 -9.93 2.12
CA ALA A 60 -4.13 -9.15 2.68
C ALA A 60 -4.63 -7.79 3.21
N ILE A 61 -3.86 -7.25 4.15
CA ILE A 61 -4.00 -5.89 4.68
C ILE A 61 -2.64 -5.22 4.44
N MET A 62 -2.62 -4.07 3.78
CA MET A 62 -1.40 -3.32 3.51
C MET A 62 -1.42 -2.00 4.26
N ALA A 63 -0.28 -1.67 4.87
CA ALA A 63 0.02 -0.35 5.41
C ALA A 63 1.11 0.30 4.55
N LEU A 64 0.95 1.57 4.25
CA LEU A 64 1.96 2.37 3.59
C LEU A 64 2.87 2.98 4.64
N GLN A 65 4.16 2.78 4.45
CA GLN A 65 5.16 3.40 5.31
C GLN A 65 6.04 4.32 4.47
N GLN A 66 5.91 5.62 4.70
CA GLN A 66 6.88 6.58 4.17
C GLN A 66 8.18 6.43 4.98
N THR A 67 9.11 5.62 4.49
CA THR A 67 10.49 5.70 5.00
C THR A 67 11.10 7.01 4.54
N SER A 68 11.38 7.91 5.49
CA SER A 68 12.32 9.01 5.31
C SER A 68 13.74 8.45 5.21
N ARG A 69 14.03 7.72 4.13
CA ARG A 69 15.41 7.37 3.75
C ARG A 69 16.05 8.59 3.07
N PHE A 70 16.01 9.74 3.74
CA PHE A 70 16.80 10.90 3.37
C PHE A 70 18.15 10.79 4.10
N LEU A 71 19.25 10.81 3.34
CA LEU A 71 20.56 11.34 3.77
C LEU A 71 21.46 10.52 4.70
N LYS A 72 21.13 9.29 5.13
CA LYS A 72 22.12 8.47 5.89
C LYS A 72 23.29 7.96 5.05
N GLU A 73 23.16 7.87 3.73
CA GLU A 73 24.27 7.52 2.83
C GLU A 73 25.13 8.74 2.40
N ILE A 74 24.72 9.98 2.71
CA ILE A 74 25.48 11.20 2.34
C ILE A 74 26.21 11.83 3.55
N LYS A 75 25.99 11.33 4.77
CA LYS A 75 26.81 11.66 5.95
C LYS A 75 27.62 10.46 6.41
N LEU A 76 28.61 10.07 5.62
CA LEU A 76 29.80 9.37 6.10
C LEU A 76 31.04 10.13 5.61
N GLU A 77 31.34 11.23 6.28
CA GLU A 77 32.70 11.59 6.63
C GLU A 77 32.70 11.80 8.16
N PRO A 78 33.67 11.25 8.92
CA PRO A 78 35.09 11.52 8.69
C PRO A 78 36.03 10.30 8.82
N LEU A 79 37.17 10.36 8.11
CA LEU A 79 38.46 9.85 8.57
C LEU A 79 39.49 10.97 8.41
#